data_AF-A0A352V375-F1
#
_entry.id   AF-A0A352V375-F1
#
_cell.length_a   1.000
_cell.length_b   1.000
_cell.length_c   1.000
_cell.angle_alpha   90.00
_cell.angle_beta   90.00
_cell.angle_gamma   90.00
#
_symmetry.space_group_name_H-M   'P 1'
#
loop_
_entity.id
_entity.type
_entity.pdbx_description
1 polymer ?
#
loop_
_entity_poly.entity_id
_entity_poly.type
_entity_poly.pdbx_seq_one_letter_code
_entity_poly.pdbx_strand_id
1 'polypeptide(L)'
;MIRAVTCGGILAGGMLAGGAAMAATVNTSAGAMEITQIADGFDEPWGLAFLPDGAALVTERDGRLTLLEGEQRRDISGLPEVVAEGQGGLLDVLVPGDFAQSRTIWLSYAGAVEGGVATIAGRGRLSEDASRIEDFTPVFAAEGYRGGRHFGARLVEAEDGTVFLTTGDRGTGPKGMQAQEIGRAAGKVIRLNRDGSPAVQLEGALPGVHSVGHRNIQGAALDLAGRLLTVEHGAQGGDELNRPEEGRNYGWPVISYGVNYNDAKIGEGTAKEGMEQPLHYWDPSIAPSGLMVYSGALVPDWRGDIFTGSLNTGFISRLDPDSPAATGYAEERIESDETGRVRDIVEGPDGAIWFLSVIDGAIYRMAPPD
;
A
#
# COMPACT_ATOMS: atom_id res chain seq x y z
N MET A 1 34.86 -74.01 4.76
CA MET A 1 33.87 -73.11 5.40
C MET A 1 34.42 -71.69 5.34
N ILE A 2 33.54 -70.69 5.27
CA ILE A 2 33.75 -69.24 5.13
C ILE A 2 33.45 -68.75 3.70
N ARG A 3 32.18 -68.38 3.50
CA ARG A 3 31.66 -67.58 2.38
C ARG A 3 31.75 -66.11 2.81
N ALA A 4 32.36 -65.28 1.96
CA ALA A 4 32.26 -63.83 2.03
C ALA A 4 30.88 -63.39 1.49
N VAL A 5 30.20 -62.51 2.22
CA VAL A 5 28.95 -61.85 1.80
C VAL A 5 29.26 -60.38 1.58
N THR A 6 29.05 -59.91 0.36
CA THR A 6 29.19 -58.51 -0.07
C THR A 6 27.91 -57.75 0.28
N CYS A 7 28.04 -56.62 1.00
CA CYS A 7 26.97 -55.65 1.21
C CYS A 7 26.77 -54.80 -0.05
N GLY A 8 25.58 -54.85 -0.66
CA GLY A 8 25.10 -53.87 -1.62
C GLY A 8 24.17 -52.89 -0.91
N GLY A 9 24.61 -51.64 -0.73
CA GLY A 9 23.76 -50.55 -0.25
C GLY A 9 22.98 -49.93 -1.41
N ILE A 10 21.65 -49.99 -1.35
CA ILE A 10 20.75 -49.30 -2.28
C ILE A 10 20.61 -47.85 -1.78
N LEU A 11 21.09 -46.89 -2.59
CA LEU A 11 20.75 -45.47 -2.44
C LEU A 11 19.31 -45.27 -2.92
N ALA A 12 18.38 -45.07 -1.98
CA ALA A 12 17.04 -44.59 -2.29
C ALA A 12 17.11 -43.06 -2.48
N GLY A 13 17.07 -42.61 -3.73
CA GLY A 13 16.80 -41.21 -4.05
C GLY A 13 15.34 -40.89 -3.75
N GLY A 14 15.10 -40.07 -2.73
CA GLY A 14 13.79 -39.51 -2.46
C GLY A 14 13.47 -38.44 -3.50
N MET A 15 12.46 -38.66 -4.32
CA MET A 15 11.79 -37.59 -5.07
C MET A 15 11.06 -36.70 -4.08
N LEU A 16 11.47 -35.44 -3.96
CA LEU A 16 10.64 -34.39 -3.40
C LEU A 16 9.50 -34.14 -4.38
N ALA A 17 8.31 -34.59 -4.03
CA ALA A 17 7.09 -34.17 -4.71
C ALA A 17 6.82 -32.72 -4.31
N GLY A 18 7.00 -31.78 -5.24
CA GLY A 18 6.47 -30.43 -5.10
C GLY A 18 4.95 -30.52 -5.04
N GLY A 19 4.36 -30.07 -3.94
CA GLY A 19 2.91 -29.95 -3.83
C GLY A 19 2.44 -28.92 -4.86
N ALA A 20 1.41 -29.26 -5.63
CA ALA A 20 0.76 -28.27 -6.49
C ALA A 20 0.23 -27.12 -5.60
N ALA A 21 0.50 -25.88 -5.98
CA ALA A 21 -0.08 -24.72 -5.33
C ALA A 21 -1.62 -24.89 -5.33
N MET A 22 -2.24 -24.74 -4.16
CA MET A 22 -3.70 -24.75 -4.05
C MET A 22 -4.23 -23.47 -4.70
N ALA A 23 -4.97 -23.62 -5.79
CA ALA A 23 -5.68 -22.52 -6.42
C ALA A 23 -7.14 -22.52 -5.92
N ALA A 24 -7.57 -21.42 -5.32
CA ALA A 24 -8.99 -21.17 -5.07
C ALA A 24 -9.63 -20.53 -6.30
N THR A 25 -10.95 -20.66 -6.46
CA THR A 25 -11.69 -20.02 -7.54
C THR A 25 -12.75 -19.10 -6.96
N VAL A 26 -12.80 -17.86 -7.44
CA VAL A 26 -13.82 -16.87 -7.10
C VAL A 26 -14.59 -16.46 -8.36
N ASN A 27 -15.91 -16.32 -8.26
CA ASN A 27 -16.72 -15.81 -9.37
C ASN A 27 -16.85 -14.30 -9.24
N THR A 28 -16.61 -13.59 -10.34
CA THR A 28 -16.71 -12.14 -10.43
C THR A 28 -17.62 -11.73 -11.59
N SER A 29 -17.90 -10.44 -11.71
CA SER A 29 -18.63 -9.83 -12.83
C SER A 29 -17.97 -10.08 -14.19
N ALA A 30 -16.64 -10.26 -14.23
CA ALA A 30 -15.88 -10.59 -15.44
C ALA A 30 -15.68 -12.11 -15.66
N GLY A 31 -16.29 -12.95 -14.82
CA GLY A 31 -16.15 -14.40 -14.87
C GLY A 31 -15.36 -14.98 -13.70
N ALA A 32 -15.01 -16.26 -13.81
CA ALA A 32 -14.23 -16.94 -12.78
C ALA A 32 -12.77 -16.43 -12.79
N MET A 33 -12.22 -16.25 -11.59
CA MET A 33 -10.81 -15.94 -11.36
C MET A 33 -10.20 -17.03 -10.46
N GLU A 34 -8.99 -17.44 -10.76
CA GLU A 34 -8.16 -18.31 -9.93
C GLU A 34 -7.25 -17.47 -9.03
N ILE A 35 -7.23 -17.79 -7.75
CA ILE A 35 -6.35 -17.22 -6.74
C ILE A 35 -5.31 -18.27 -6.38
N THR A 36 -4.05 -17.99 -6.73
CA THR A 36 -2.92 -18.89 -6.52
C THR A 36 -1.95 -18.28 -5.54
N GLN A 37 -1.57 -19.04 -4.51
CA GLN A 37 -0.51 -18.63 -3.58
C GLN A 37 0.84 -18.63 -4.31
N ILE A 38 1.57 -17.51 -4.26
CA ILE A 38 2.90 -17.37 -4.84
C ILE A 38 3.99 -17.64 -3.79
N ALA A 39 3.81 -17.09 -2.59
CA ALA A 39 4.75 -17.24 -1.50
C ALA A 39 4.06 -17.03 -0.17
N ASP A 40 4.60 -17.62 0.90
CA ASP A 40 4.13 -17.48 2.27
C ASP A 40 5.30 -17.29 3.25
N GLY A 41 4.96 -17.27 4.54
CA GLY A 41 5.91 -17.15 5.64
C GLY A 41 6.38 -15.72 5.88
N PHE A 42 5.57 -14.73 5.49
CA PHE A 42 5.69 -13.34 5.91
C PHE A 42 4.92 -13.16 7.23
N ASP A 43 5.40 -12.31 8.12
CA ASP A 43 4.74 -12.05 9.40
C ASP A 43 3.71 -10.92 9.25
N GLU A 44 4.10 -9.79 8.69
CA GLU A 44 3.21 -8.64 8.44
C GLU A 44 3.63 -7.89 7.16
N PRO A 45 3.40 -8.49 5.98
CA PRO A 45 3.75 -7.89 4.71
C PRO A 45 2.96 -6.58 4.53
N TRP A 46 3.60 -5.53 4.00
CA TRP A 46 3.04 -4.18 3.93
C TRP A 46 2.98 -3.59 2.52
N GLY A 47 4.10 -3.56 1.81
CA GLY A 47 4.25 -2.99 0.48
C GLY A 47 4.80 -4.01 -0.50
N LEU A 48 4.34 -3.95 -1.75
CA LEU A 48 4.74 -4.83 -2.85
C LEU A 48 5.07 -4.01 -4.10
N ALA A 49 6.25 -4.23 -4.70
CA ALA A 49 6.63 -3.58 -5.95
C ALA A 49 7.43 -4.51 -6.86
N PHE A 50 7.16 -4.48 -8.16
CA PHE A 50 7.91 -5.27 -9.15
C PHE A 50 9.15 -4.54 -9.64
N LEU A 51 10.23 -5.29 -9.80
CA LEU A 51 11.41 -4.92 -10.56
C LEU A 51 11.17 -5.16 -12.07
N PRO A 52 11.92 -4.48 -12.96
CA PRO A 52 11.72 -4.63 -14.41
C PRO A 52 11.95 -6.04 -14.97
N ASP A 53 12.65 -6.91 -14.23
CA ASP A 53 12.89 -8.31 -14.59
C ASP A 53 11.80 -9.27 -14.07
N GLY A 54 10.79 -8.75 -13.36
CA GLY A 54 9.66 -9.51 -12.83
C GLY A 54 9.86 -10.03 -11.41
N ALA A 55 11.04 -9.84 -10.81
CA ALA A 55 11.20 -10.09 -9.37
C ALA A 55 10.39 -9.06 -8.56
N ALA A 56 9.95 -9.42 -7.36
CA ALA A 56 9.19 -8.52 -6.50
C ALA A 56 9.96 -8.16 -5.24
N LEU A 57 9.79 -6.91 -4.78
CA LEU A 57 10.22 -6.42 -3.49
C LEU A 57 9.03 -6.39 -2.55
N VAL A 58 9.21 -6.93 -1.34
CA VAL A 58 8.16 -7.02 -0.32
C VAL A 58 8.70 -6.46 0.98
N THR A 59 8.03 -5.47 1.54
CA THR A 59 8.35 -4.97 2.88
C THR A 59 7.50 -5.68 3.93
N GLU A 60 8.08 -5.91 5.11
CA GLU A 60 7.38 -6.35 6.30
C GLU A 60 7.52 -5.30 7.40
N ARG A 61 6.43 -5.10 8.14
CA ARG A 61 6.31 -4.00 9.10
C ARG A 61 7.38 -4.03 10.20
N ASP A 62 7.91 -5.20 10.52
CA ASP A 62 8.95 -5.38 11.53
C ASP A 62 10.35 -4.87 11.10
N GLY A 63 10.51 -4.45 9.85
CA GLY A 63 11.75 -3.87 9.34
C GLY A 63 12.47 -4.71 8.30
N ARG A 64 11.82 -5.70 7.69
CA ARG A 64 12.41 -6.55 6.65
C ARG A 64 12.03 -6.10 5.24
N LEU A 65 12.99 -6.16 4.32
CA LEU A 65 12.77 -6.08 2.89
C LEU A 65 13.20 -7.42 2.27
N THR A 66 12.33 -8.04 1.50
CA THR A 66 12.57 -9.34 0.87
C THR A 66 12.47 -9.19 -0.65
N LEU A 67 13.44 -9.77 -1.36
CA LEU A 67 13.34 -10.05 -2.79
C LEU A 67 12.65 -11.40 -2.99
N LEU A 68 11.68 -11.42 -3.88
CA LEU A 68 10.95 -12.61 -4.32
C LEU A 68 11.22 -12.88 -5.80
N GLU A 69 11.78 -14.06 -6.09
CA GLU A 69 12.05 -14.56 -7.44
C GLU A 69 11.30 -15.90 -7.62
N GLY A 70 10.08 -15.83 -8.14
CA GLY A 70 9.14 -16.97 -8.09
C GLY A 70 8.73 -17.25 -6.65
N GLU A 71 9.01 -18.45 -6.13
CA GLU A 71 8.78 -18.82 -4.72
C GLU A 71 10.01 -18.53 -3.83
N GLN A 72 11.15 -18.18 -4.41
CA GLN A 72 12.40 -17.99 -3.67
C GLN A 72 12.44 -16.63 -3.00
N ARG A 73 12.68 -16.64 -1.68
CA ARG A 73 12.75 -15.44 -0.84
C ARG A 73 14.18 -15.18 -0.38
N ARG A 74 14.61 -13.93 -0.43
CA ARG A 74 15.91 -13.49 0.05
C ARG A 74 15.84 -12.12 0.70
N ASP A 75 16.37 -12.01 1.91
CA ASP A 75 16.40 -10.74 2.64
C ASP A 75 17.42 -9.78 2.02
N ILE A 76 17.02 -8.51 1.95
CA ILE A 76 17.86 -7.39 1.51
C ILE A 76 18.30 -6.61 2.75
N SER A 77 19.62 -6.41 2.88
CA SER A 77 20.21 -5.65 3.99
C SER A 77 20.38 -4.15 3.67
N GLY A 78 20.91 -3.36 4.61
CA GLY A 78 21.16 -1.92 4.40
C GLY A 78 19.92 -1.03 4.55
N LEU A 79 18.90 -1.52 5.25
CA LEU A 79 17.66 -0.81 5.53
C LEU A 79 17.83 0.22 6.65
N PRO A 80 17.01 1.28 6.70
CA PRO A 80 16.99 2.21 7.82
C PRO A 80 16.53 1.52 9.12
N GLU A 81 16.95 2.06 10.26
CA GLU A 81 16.34 1.68 11.54
C GLU A 81 14.88 2.16 11.59
N VAL A 82 13.96 1.25 11.92
CA VAL A 82 12.52 1.53 11.99
C VAL A 82 12.00 1.42 13.42
N VAL A 83 10.90 2.10 13.70
CA VAL A 83 10.13 1.96 14.93
C VAL A 83 8.87 1.15 14.63
N ALA A 84 8.95 -0.16 14.84
CA ALA A 84 7.85 -1.10 14.68
C ALA A 84 6.93 -1.08 15.92
N GLU A 85 6.09 -0.04 16.04
CA GLU A 85 5.10 0.10 17.12
C GLU A 85 3.72 0.47 16.58
N GLY A 86 2.68 -0.24 17.04
CA GLY A 86 1.28 0.04 16.68
C GLY A 86 1.02 -0.25 15.21
N GLN A 87 0.95 0.79 14.38
CA GLN A 87 0.81 0.75 12.91
C GLN A 87 2.12 1.16 12.20
N GLY A 88 3.14 1.57 12.95
CA GLY A 88 4.45 1.95 12.41
C GLY A 88 5.32 0.73 12.15
N GLY A 89 6.38 0.94 11.35
CA GLY A 89 7.30 -0.08 10.89
C GLY A 89 8.06 0.35 9.64
N LEU A 90 8.65 -0.61 8.92
CA LEU A 90 8.94 -0.43 7.49
C LEU A 90 7.62 -0.54 6.72
N LEU A 91 7.32 0.44 5.88
CA LEU A 91 6.01 0.57 5.26
C LEU A 91 6.15 0.36 3.76
N ASP A 92 6.17 1.41 2.96
CA ASP A 92 6.07 1.25 1.51
C ASP A 92 7.44 1.04 0.84
N VAL A 93 7.39 0.42 -0.33
CA VAL A 93 8.51 0.33 -1.28
C VAL A 93 8.05 0.80 -2.65
N LEU A 94 8.80 1.71 -3.27
CA LEU A 94 8.54 2.18 -4.62
C LEU A 94 9.77 1.91 -5.50
N VAL A 95 9.53 1.30 -6.66
CA VAL A 95 10.51 1.10 -7.74
C VAL A 95 10.19 2.13 -8.85
N PRO A 96 10.97 3.20 -8.99
CA PRO A 96 10.76 4.21 -10.02
C PRO A 96 10.98 3.67 -11.44
N GLY A 97 10.35 4.30 -12.43
CA GLY A 97 10.46 3.90 -13.84
C GLY A 97 11.88 3.98 -14.42
N ASP A 98 12.79 4.75 -13.81
CA ASP A 98 14.21 4.82 -14.19
C ASP A 98 15.11 3.77 -13.49
N PHE A 99 14.52 2.80 -12.77
CA PHE A 99 15.26 1.79 -12.00
C PHE A 99 16.28 1.02 -12.86
N ALA A 100 15.97 0.74 -14.13
CA ALA A 100 16.90 0.03 -15.02
C ALA A 100 18.24 0.78 -15.21
N GLN A 101 18.24 2.11 -15.05
CA GLN A 101 19.45 2.94 -15.13
C GLN A 101 19.97 3.33 -13.74
N SER A 102 19.08 3.73 -12.83
CA SER A 102 19.45 4.30 -11.53
C SER A 102 19.66 3.25 -10.44
N ARG A 103 18.98 2.10 -10.57
CA ARG A 103 18.76 1.10 -9.52
C ARG A 103 18.28 1.69 -8.19
N THR A 104 17.71 2.89 -8.21
CA THR A 104 17.25 3.57 -7.00
C THR A 104 15.88 3.02 -6.64
N ILE A 105 15.68 2.67 -5.37
CA ILE A 105 14.35 2.44 -4.80
C ILE A 105 14.07 3.47 -3.72
N TRP A 106 12.78 3.66 -3.43
CA TRP A 106 12.33 4.47 -2.31
C TRP A 106 11.69 3.58 -1.25
N LEU A 107 11.89 3.95 0.01
CA LEU A 107 11.25 3.33 1.15
C LEU A 107 10.58 4.41 1.99
N SER A 108 9.40 4.12 2.50
CA SER A 108 8.78 4.88 3.59
C SER A 108 8.73 4.04 4.85
N TYR A 109 8.89 4.69 6.00
CA TYR A 109 8.96 3.99 7.28
C TYR A 109 8.60 4.91 8.45
N ALA A 110 8.26 4.31 9.58
CA ALA A 110 8.17 4.98 10.85
C ALA A 110 9.58 5.05 11.47
N GLY A 111 10.12 6.25 11.67
CA GLY A 111 11.45 6.47 12.23
C GLY A 111 11.43 7.34 13.48
N ALA A 112 12.40 7.12 14.38
CA ALA A 112 12.57 7.95 15.56
C ALA A 112 13.12 9.33 15.17
N VAL A 113 12.48 10.39 15.67
CA VAL A 113 12.89 11.79 15.51
C VAL A 113 12.70 12.53 16.83
N GLU A 114 13.14 13.79 16.90
CA GLU A 114 12.83 14.61 18.06
C GLU A 114 11.30 14.71 18.27
N GLY A 115 10.86 14.49 19.51
CA GLY A 115 9.43 14.54 19.87
C GLY A 115 8.67 13.22 19.71
N GLY A 116 9.24 12.18 19.08
CA GLY A 116 8.63 10.85 19.00
C GLY A 116 8.95 10.10 17.71
N VAL A 117 7.91 9.59 17.05
CA VAL A 117 8.01 8.81 15.81
C VAL A 117 7.34 9.56 14.67
N ALA A 118 7.98 9.59 13.50
CA ALA A 118 7.51 10.26 12.29
C ALA A 118 7.42 9.29 11.11
N THR A 119 6.58 9.63 10.13
CA THR A 119 6.67 9.06 8.78
C THR A 119 7.87 9.69 8.08
N ILE A 120 8.77 8.86 7.58
CA ILE A 120 10.00 9.25 6.87
C ILE A 120 9.97 8.58 5.49
N ALA A 121 10.41 9.30 4.45
CA ALA A 121 10.72 8.72 3.15
C ALA A 121 12.20 8.91 2.84
N GLY A 122 12.81 7.88 2.29
CA GLY A 122 14.20 7.88 1.86
C GLY A 122 14.38 7.08 0.59
N ARG A 123 15.56 7.24 -0.02
CA ARG A 123 15.93 6.52 -1.23
C ARG A 123 17.33 5.98 -1.15
N GLY A 124 17.59 4.87 -1.82
CA GLY A 124 18.90 4.22 -1.88
C GLY A 124 19.01 3.34 -3.11
N ARG A 125 20.23 2.90 -3.43
CA ARG A 125 20.51 2.09 -4.62
C ARG A 125 20.46 0.60 -4.27
N LEU A 126 19.64 -0.18 -4.92
CA LEU A 126 19.68 -1.64 -4.82
C LEU A 126 20.96 -2.15 -5.49
N SER A 127 21.79 -2.89 -4.74
CA SER A 127 23.04 -3.47 -5.25
C SER A 127 22.79 -4.35 -6.48
N GLU A 128 23.80 -4.55 -7.33
CA GLU A 128 23.62 -5.31 -8.58
C GLU A 128 23.12 -6.74 -8.36
N ASP A 129 23.60 -7.38 -7.29
CA ASP A 129 23.17 -8.71 -6.84
C ASP A 129 21.86 -8.69 -6.01
N ALA A 130 21.26 -7.51 -5.82
CA ALA A 130 20.06 -7.28 -5.01
C ALA A 130 20.15 -7.85 -3.58
N SER A 131 21.34 -7.81 -2.95
CA SER A 131 21.56 -8.27 -1.58
C SER A 131 21.49 -7.16 -0.53
N ARG A 132 21.59 -5.89 -0.94
CA ARG A 132 21.56 -4.73 -0.04
C ARG A 132 21.10 -3.45 -0.71
N ILE A 133 20.61 -2.52 0.10
CA ILE A 133 20.46 -1.12 -0.26
C ILE A 133 21.74 -0.37 0.11
N GLU A 134 22.26 0.40 -0.84
CA GLU A 134 23.46 1.22 -0.71
C GLU A 134 23.07 2.70 -0.65
N ASP A 135 23.84 3.48 0.10
CA ASP A 135 23.72 4.95 0.19
C ASP A 135 22.30 5.44 0.54
N PHE A 136 21.59 4.67 1.37
CA PHE A 136 20.24 5.04 1.80
C PHE A 136 20.25 6.39 2.52
N THR A 137 19.48 7.33 1.98
CA THR A 137 19.41 8.69 2.48
C THR A 137 17.94 9.06 2.72
N PRO A 138 17.55 9.41 3.97
CA PRO A 138 16.25 10.04 4.23
C PRO A 138 16.17 11.37 3.49
N VAL A 139 15.08 11.59 2.76
CA VAL A 139 14.87 12.82 1.98
C VAL A 139 13.68 13.65 2.47
N PHE A 140 12.78 13.03 3.24
CA PHE A 140 11.68 13.70 3.90
C PHE A 140 11.45 13.09 5.27
N ALA A 141 11.18 13.92 6.28
CA ALA A 141 10.71 13.47 7.59
C ALA A 141 9.58 14.38 8.07
N ALA A 142 8.46 13.79 8.46
CA ALA A 142 7.40 14.48 9.17
C ALA A 142 7.84 14.86 10.60
N GLU A 143 7.01 15.62 11.32
CA GLU A 143 7.28 15.90 12.74
C GLU A 143 7.09 14.65 13.61
N GLY A 144 7.80 14.60 14.74
CA GLY A 144 7.66 13.52 15.71
C GLY A 144 6.38 13.60 16.53
N TYR A 145 5.67 12.49 16.64
CA TYR A 145 4.51 12.34 17.53
C TYR A 145 4.69 11.14 18.45
N ARG A 146 4.12 11.22 19.66
CA ARG A 146 4.01 10.07 20.56
C ARG A 146 2.91 9.12 20.07
N GLY A 147 3.12 7.82 20.26
CA GLY A 147 2.18 6.77 19.87
C GLY A 147 2.42 6.22 18.46
N GLY A 148 1.69 5.16 18.12
CA GLY A 148 1.92 4.37 16.91
C GLY A 148 0.70 4.29 15.99
N ARG A 149 -0.05 5.37 15.76
CA ARG A 149 -1.25 5.36 14.88
C ARG A 149 -1.14 6.34 13.74
N HIS A 150 -1.75 5.99 12.61
CA HIS A 150 -1.99 6.82 11.44
C HIS A 150 -0.70 7.40 10.84
N PHE A 151 0.15 6.53 10.30
CA PHE A 151 1.37 6.96 9.60
C PHE A 151 1.10 7.34 8.14
N GLY A 152 0.04 6.81 7.54
CA GLY A 152 -0.12 6.78 6.09
C GLY A 152 1.03 6.01 5.44
N ALA A 153 1.88 6.74 4.72
CA ALA A 153 3.19 6.36 4.19
C ALA A 153 3.22 5.73 2.78
N ARG A 154 2.16 5.81 1.99
CA ARG A 154 2.18 5.32 0.61
C ARG A 154 3.01 6.24 -0.29
N LEU A 155 3.79 5.67 -1.20
CA LEU A 155 4.62 6.32 -2.20
C LEU A 155 4.08 6.05 -3.60
N VAL A 156 4.00 7.08 -4.45
CA VAL A 156 3.58 6.93 -5.85
C VAL A 156 4.43 7.82 -6.74
N GLU A 157 5.09 7.27 -7.76
CA GLU A 157 5.74 8.08 -8.80
C GLU A 157 4.68 8.64 -9.77
N ALA A 158 4.69 9.95 -9.97
CA ALA A 158 3.90 10.66 -10.96
C ALA A 158 4.50 10.56 -12.36
N GLU A 159 3.73 10.84 -13.41
CA GLU A 159 4.21 10.80 -14.81
C GLU A 159 5.38 11.75 -15.09
N ASP A 160 5.49 12.86 -14.35
CA ASP A 160 6.60 13.81 -14.44
C ASP A 160 7.83 13.40 -13.61
N GLY A 161 7.80 12.22 -12.99
CA GLY A 161 8.85 11.67 -12.16
C GLY A 161 8.90 12.22 -10.74
N THR A 162 8.00 13.12 -10.34
CA THR A 162 7.86 13.48 -8.92
C THR A 162 7.27 12.31 -8.13
N VAL A 163 7.48 12.28 -6.82
CA VAL A 163 6.99 11.23 -5.92
C VAL A 163 6.01 11.83 -4.93
N PHE A 164 4.80 11.29 -4.88
CA PHE A 164 3.86 11.55 -3.82
C PHE A 164 4.19 10.69 -2.60
N LEU A 165 4.07 11.26 -1.40
CA LEU A 165 4.11 10.57 -0.12
C LEU A 165 2.85 10.93 0.66
N THR A 166 2.12 9.92 1.15
CA THR A 166 0.94 10.13 1.98
C THR A 166 1.29 10.13 3.47
N THR A 167 0.55 10.88 4.29
CA THR A 167 0.70 10.86 5.75
C THR A 167 -0.65 10.79 6.44
N GLY A 168 -0.67 10.25 7.66
CA GLY A 168 -1.85 10.29 8.53
C GLY A 168 -1.81 11.43 9.56
N ASP A 169 -2.94 11.68 10.19
CA ASP A 169 -3.16 12.72 11.20
C ASP A 169 -2.54 12.41 12.56
N ARG A 170 -1.89 11.24 12.68
CA ARG A 170 -1.23 10.72 13.89
C ARG A 170 -2.17 10.33 15.03
N GLY A 171 -3.46 10.14 14.74
CA GLY A 171 -4.45 9.69 15.71
C GLY A 171 -4.79 10.75 16.76
N THR A 172 -4.71 12.03 16.39
CA THR A 172 -4.98 13.17 17.28
C THR A 172 -6.48 13.32 17.64
N GLY A 173 -7.33 12.51 17.00
CA GLY A 173 -8.73 12.35 17.34
C GLY A 173 -9.64 13.43 16.75
N PRO A 174 -10.96 13.39 17.03
CA PRO A 174 -11.95 14.24 16.37
C PRO A 174 -11.85 15.74 16.70
N LYS A 175 -10.93 16.13 17.60
CA LYS A 175 -10.62 17.53 17.94
C LYS A 175 -9.22 17.95 17.50
N GLY A 176 -8.43 17.05 16.91
CA GLY A 176 -7.08 17.33 16.45
C GLY A 176 -7.11 18.06 15.11
N MET A 177 -6.58 19.27 15.06
CA MET A 177 -6.60 20.11 13.85
C MET A 177 -5.32 20.01 13.00
N GLN A 178 -4.41 19.09 13.32
CA GLN A 178 -3.11 18.97 12.63
C GLN A 178 -3.28 18.68 11.13
N ALA A 179 -4.30 17.93 10.73
CA ALA A 179 -4.64 17.70 9.33
C ALA A 179 -5.00 19.00 8.58
N GLN A 180 -5.55 19.99 9.28
CA GLN A 180 -5.93 21.32 8.76
C GLN A 180 -4.80 22.35 8.87
N GLU A 181 -3.81 22.12 9.73
CA GLU A 181 -2.63 22.98 9.84
C GLU A 181 -1.71 22.78 8.63
N ILE A 182 -1.72 23.73 7.69
CA ILE A 182 -0.98 23.64 6.41
C ILE A 182 0.55 23.63 6.60
N GLY A 183 1.05 24.17 7.70
CA GLY A 183 2.47 24.19 8.07
C GLY A 183 2.97 22.88 8.67
N ARG A 184 2.14 21.83 8.73
CA ARG A 184 2.49 20.52 9.30
C ARG A 184 2.43 19.39 8.29
N ALA A 185 3.20 18.33 8.52
CA ALA A 185 3.18 17.13 7.68
C ALA A 185 2.04 16.15 8.00
N ALA A 186 1.42 16.23 9.18
CA ALA A 186 0.34 15.31 9.56
C ALA A 186 -0.93 15.52 8.71
N GLY A 187 -1.51 14.43 8.21
CA GLY A 187 -2.75 14.43 7.43
C GLY A 187 -2.64 15.15 6.09
N LYS A 188 -1.60 14.83 5.31
CA LYS A 188 -1.21 15.49 4.06
C LYS A 188 -0.93 14.48 2.95
N VAL A 189 -1.03 14.96 1.71
CA VAL A 189 -0.22 14.43 0.61
C VAL A 189 0.96 15.38 0.41
N ILE A 190 2.17 14.83 0.40
CA ILE A 190 3.42 15.53 0.12
C ILE A 190 3.88 15.16 -1.29
N ARG A 191 4.42 16.09 -2.06
CA ARG A 191 4.98 15.88 -3.39
C ARG A 191 6.44 16.32 -3.44
N LEU A 192 7.31 15.39 -3.80
CA LEU A 192 8.77 15.53 -3.81
C LEU A 192 9.30 15.35 -5.24
N ASN A 193 10.37 16.05 -5.59
CA ASN A 193 11.15 15.76 -6.79
C ASN A 193 11.89 14.42 -6.60
N ARG A 194 12.46 13.89 -7.70
CA ARG A 194 13.27 12.65 -7.63
C ARG A 194 14.42 12.71 -6.64
N ASP A 195 15.01 13.88 -6.43
CA ASP A 195 16.09 14.06 -5.46
C ASP A 195 15.58 14.24 -4.01
N GLY A 196 14.26 14.26 -3.83
CA GLY A 196 13.59 14.45 -2.55
C GLY A 196 13.37 15.91 -2.14
N SER A 197 13.77 16.88 -2.95
CA SER A 197 13.42 18.28 -2.72
C SER A 197 11.92 18.53 -2.92
N PRO A 198 11.31 19.52 -2.27
CA PRO A 198 9.89 19.84 -2.47
C PRO A 198 9.53 20.15 -3.93
N ALA A 199 8.52 19.47 -4.49
CA ALA A 199 8.01 19.73 -5.84
C ALA A 199 6.88 20.78 -5.87
N VAL A 200 6.31 21.10 -4.71
CA VAL A 200 5.18 22.04 -4.56
C VAL A 200 5.53 23.09 -3.50
N GLN A 201 5.15 24.34 -3.75
CA GLN A 201 5.34 25.46 -2.83
C GLN A 201 4.06 26.29 -2.77
N LEU A 202 3.26 26.06 -1.73
CA LEU A 202 2.05 26.83 -1.45
C LEU A 202 2.30 27.85 -0.34
N GLU A 203 1.69 29.03 -0.45
CA GLU A 203 1.89 30.09 0.52
C GLU A 203 1.51 29.65 1.95
N GLY A 204 2.46 29.77 2.88
CA GLY A 204 2.28 29.40 4.29
C GLY A 204 2.25 27.90 4.59
N ALA A 205 2.28 27.03 3.58
CA ALA A 205 2.31 25.58 3.77
C ALA A 205 3.73 25.07 4.01
N LEU A 206 3.83 23.88 4.64
CA LEU A 206 5.08 23.12 4.66
C LEU A 206 5.50 22.83 3.21
N PRO A 207 6.77 23.06 2.83
CA PRO A 207 7.24 22.76 1.48
C PRO A 207 6.93 21.32 1.06
N GLY A 208 6.36 21.16 -0.14
CA GLY A 208 5.95 19.87 -0.68
C GLY A 208 4.51 19.50 -0.36
N VAL A 209 3.81 20.18 0.55
CA VAL A 209 2.37 19.93 0.76
C VAL A 209 1.61 20.14 -0.54
N HIS A 210 1.01 19.06 -1.03
CA HIS A 210 0.16 19.04 -2.21
C HIS A 210 -1.31 19.22 -1.81
N SER A 211 -1.78 18.50 -0.79
CA SER A 211 -3.16 18.64 -0.29
C SER A 211 -3.24 18.38 1.21
N VAL A 212 -4.35 18.81 1.82
CA VAL A 212 -4.54 18.81 3.28
C VAL A 212 -5.88 18.20 3.69
N GLY A 213 -6.08 18.00 5.01
CA GLY A 213 -7.37 17.55 5.54
C GLY A 213 -7.61 16.05 5.39
N HIS A 214 -6.55 15.25 5.48
CA HIS A 214 -6.63 13.79 5.43
C HIS A 214 -6.49 13.17 6.82
N ARG A 215 -7.14 12.03 7.05
CA ARG A 215 -7.09 11.29 8.31
C ARG A 215 -5.99 10.23 8.32
N ASN A 216 -6.06 9.23 7.46
CA ASN A 216 -5.05 8.16 7.41
C ASN A 216 -5.06 7.43 6.08
N ILE A 217 -4.33 7.99 5.11
CA ILE A 217 -4.25 7.47 3.73
C ILE A 217 -3.40 6.20 3.69
N GLN A 218 -4.00 5.06 3.39
CA GLN A 218 -3.32 3.76 3.36
C GLN A 218 -2.94 3.29 1.95
N GLY A 219 -3.65 3.76 0.94
CA GLY A 219 -3.43 3.40 -0.46
C GLY A 219 -3.45 4.63 -1.35
N ALA A 220 -2.69 4.54 -2.43
CA ALA A 220 -2.61 5.58 -3.44
C ALA A 220 -2.13 4.96 -4.75
N ALA A 221 -2.65 5.45 -5.86
CA ALA A 221 -2.26 5.04 -7.20
C ALA A 221 -2.56 6.18 -8.19
N LEU A 222 -1.95 6.14 -9.37
CA LEU A 222 -2.39 6.99 -10.47
C LEU A 222 -3.56 6.32 -11.19
N ASP A 223 -4.54 7.12 -11.61
CA ASP A 223 -5.50 6.68 -12.61
C ASP A 223 -4.91 6.68 -14.03
N LEU A 224 -5.69 6.21 -14.99
CA LEU A 224 -5.28 6.11 -16.40
C LEU A 224 -5.03 7.46 -17.08
N ALA A 225 -5.34 8.57 -16.42
CA ALA A 225 -5.06 9.93 -16.86
C ALA A 225 -3.91 10.58 -16.06
N GLY A 226 -3.17 9.80 -15.25
CA GLY A 226 -2.04 10.27 -14.46
C GLY A 226 -2.43 11.06 -13.21
N ARG A 227 -3.70 11.03 -12.79
CA ARG A 227 -4.17 11.75 -11.59
C ARG A 227 -4.04 10.87 -10.36
N LEU A 228 -3.58 11.44 -9.25
CA LEU A 228 -3.46 10.72 -7.98
C LEU A 228 -4.86 10.41 -7.42
N LEU A 229 -5.10 9.14 -7.12
CA LEU A 229 -6.19 8.66 -6.28
C LEU A 229 -5.63 8.17 -4.95
N THR A 230 -6.41 8.31 -3.88
CA THR A 230 -6.04 7.85 -2.54
C THR A 230 -7.23 7.21 -1.85
N VAL A 231 -6.97 6.18 -1.05
CA VAL A 231 -7.94 5.65 -0.08
C VAL A 231 -7.46 5.86 1.34
N GLU A 232 -8.39 6.23 2.21
CA GLU A 232 -8.09 6.51 3.60
C GLU A 232 -9.12 5.96 4.57
N HIS A 233 -8.64 5.67 5.79
CA HIS A 233 -9.51 5.23 6.86
C HIS A 233 -10.24 6.42 7.49
N GLY A 234 -11.56 6.34 7.54
CA GLY A 234 -12.44 7.10 8.41
C GLY A 234 -12.38 6.65 9.87
N ALA A 235 -13.30 7.16 10.69
CA ALA A 235 -13.39 6.80 12.10
C ALA A 235 -14.22 5.51 12.29
N GLN A 236 -15.41 5.60 12.89
CA GLN A 236 -16.41 4.54 12.81
C GLN A 236 -17.27 4.84 11.59
N GLY A 237 -16.95 4.19 10.46
CA GLY A 237 -17.50 4.55 9.15
C GLY A 237 -16.75 5.71 8.49
N GLY A 238 -17.15 6.02 7.26
CA GLY A 238 -16.64 7.15 6.49
C GLY A 238 -15.22 6.96 5.97
N ASP A 239 -14.87 5.74 5.54
CA ASP A 239 -13.68 5.57 4.71
C ASP A 239 -13.92 6.20 3.35
N GLU A 240 -12.86 6.68 2.69
CA GLU A 240 -13.01 7.50 1.48
C GLU A 240 -12.03 7.10 0.39
N LEU A 241 -12.50 7.15 -0.85
CA LEU A 241 -11.70 7.29 -2.06
C LEU A 241 -11.71 8.76 -2.47
N ASN A 242 -10.54 9.36 -2.51
CA ASN A 242 -10.31 10.76 -2.82
C ASN A 242 -9.47 10.91 -4.10
N ARG A 243 -9.57 12.08 -4.75
CA ARG A 243 -8.64 12.51 -5.81
C ARG A 243 -7.93 13.78 -5.36
N PRO A 244 -6.82 13.66 -4.59
CA PRO A 244 -6.02 14.79 -4.15
C PRO A 244 -5.60 15.71 -5.30
N GLU A 245 -5.90 16.99 -5.16
CA GLU A 245 -5.47 18.05 -6.07
C GLU A 245 -4.67 19.12 -5.32
N GLU A 246 -3.79 19.81 -6.04
CA GLU A 246 -2.90 20.80 -5.45
C GLU A 246 -3.68 21.93 -4.74
N GLY A 247 -3.32 22.20 -3.49
CA GLY A 247 -3.91 23.23 -2.65
C GLY A 247 -5.31 22.91 -2.12
N ARG A 248 -5.83 21.71 -2.36
CA ARG A 248 -7.18 21.32 -1.92
C ARG A 248 -7.22 20.73 -0.51
N ASN A 249 -8.37 20.87 0.13
CA ASN A 249 -8.65 20.44 1.50
C ASN A 249 -9.74 19.37 1.51
N TYR A 250 -9.42 18.17 1.99
CA TYR A 250 -10.31 17.00 2.07
C TYR A 250 -11.05 16.92 3.41
N GLY A 251 -10.89 17.94 4.25
CA GLY A 251 -11.88 18.30 5.25
C GLY A 251 -11.74 17.63 6.61
N TRP A 252 -10.99 16.55 6.78
CA TRP A 252 -10.80 15.93 8.11
C TRP A 252 -10.12 16.89 9.12
N PRO A 253 -10.58 16.98 10.39
CA PRO A 253 -11.79 16.37 10.96
C PRO A 253 -13.00 17.32 10.98
N VAL A 254 -12.99 18.40 10.20
CA VAL A 254 -14.09 19.39 10.15
C VAL A 254 -15.33 18.80 9.47
N ILE A 255 -15.12 17.98 8.44
CA ILE A 255 -16.17 17.14 7.86
C ILE A 255 -15.75 15.68 7.92
N SER A 256 -16.74 14.79 8.03
CA SER A 256 -16.54 13.34 7.95
C SER A 256 -17.88 12.65 7.69
N TYR A 257 -17.86 11.58 6.90
CA TYR A 257 -19.00 10.66 6.78
C TYR A 257 -19.15 9.73 7.98
N GLY A 258 -18.09 9.53 8.77
CA GLY A 258 -18.09 8.68 9.94
C GLY A 258 -18.45 9.40 11.24
N VAL A 259 -18.67 8.60 12.29
CA VAL A 259 -18.81 9.09 13.67
C VAL A 259 -17.60 8.70 14.51
N ASN A 260 -17.45 9.31 15.68
CA ASN A 260 -16.43 8.89 16.63
C ASN A 260 -16.82 7.51 17.19
N TYR A 261 -15.85 6.74 17.69
CA TYR A 261 -16.08 5.37 18.21
C TYR A 261 -16.97 5.28 19.47
N ASN A 262 -17.49 6.41 19.95
CA ASN A 262 -18.50 6.51 21.00
C ASN A 262 -19.84 7.06 20.47
N ASP A 263 -20.06 6.92 19.17
CA ASP A 263 -21.22 7.39 18.39
C ASP A 263 -21.42 8.92 18.37
N ALA A 264 -20.48 9.70 18.94
CA ALA A 264 -20.54 11.15 18.87
C ALA A 264 -20.20 11.66 17.47
N LYS A 265 -20.88 12.72 17.03
CA LYS A 265 -20.57 13.41 15.78
C LYS A 265 -19.12 13.91 15.76
N ILE A 266 -18.47 13.77 14.61
CA ILE A 266 -17.19 14.41 14.29
C ILE A 266 -17.45 15.68 13.50
N GLY A 267 -16.73 16.75 13.83
CA GLY A 267 -16.79 18.00 13.08
C GLY A 267 -18.18 18.63 12.98
N GLU A 268 -18.41 19.32 11.87
CA GLU A 268 -19.58 20.16 11.62
C GLU A 268 -20.62 19.50 10.70
N GLY A 269 -20.25 18.42 9.98
CA GLY A 269 -21.15 17.71 9.06
C GLY A 269 -20.38 16.83 8.08
N THR A 270 -21.01 16.45 6.96
CA THR A 270 -20.38 15.70 5.87
C THR A 270 -19.86 16.61 4.74
N ALA A 271 -20.25 17.89 4.74
CA ALA A 271 -19.83 18.86 3.73
C ALA A 271 -19.71 20.27 4.33
N LYS A 272 -18.80 21.07 3.77
CA LYS A 272 -18.58 22.48 4.12
C LYS A 272 -17.92 23.21 2.94
N GLU A 273 -18.26 24.48 2.77
CA GLU A 273 -17.63 25.32 1.73
C GLU A 273 -16.10 25.37 1.91
N GLY A 274 -15.37 25.24 0.80
CA GLY A 274 -13.91 25.20 0.78
C GLY A 274 -13.29 23.83 1.11
N MET A 275 -14.11 22.78 1.21
CA MET A 275 -13.67 21.40 1.40
C MET A 275 -14.19 20.51 0.27
N GLU A 276 -13.32 19.69 -0.27
CA GLU A 276 -13.64 18.77 -1.36
C GLU A 276 -14.43 17.57 -0.82
N GLN A 277 -15.13 16.89 -1.72
CA GLN A 277 -15.88 15.67 -1.41
C GLN A 277 -15.16 14.45 -2.00
N PRO A 278 -15.30 13.28 -1.36
CA PRO A 278 -14.74 12.06 -1.90
C PRO A 278 -15.45 11.64 -3.19
N LEU A 279 -14.72 10.89 -4.02
CA LEU A 279 -15.28 10.23 -5.21
C LEU A 279 -16.17 9.05 -4.82
N HIS A 280 -15.78 8.34 -3.76
CA HIS A 280 -16.54 7.24 -3.17
C HIS A 280 -16.34 7.24 -1.65
N TYR A 281 -17.35 6.86 -0.87
CA TYR A 281 -17.18 6.62 0.57
C TYR A 281 -17.83 5.32 1.04
N TRP A 282 -17.26 4.70 2.07
CA TRP A 282 -17.80 3.50 2.71
C TRP A 282 -18.30 3.81 4.12
N ASP A 283 -19.57 3.52 4.36
CA ASP A 283 -20.19 3.51 5.69
C ASP A 283 -21.14 2.30 5.77
N PRO A 284 -20.79 1.22 6.51
CA PRO A 284 -19.67 1.11 7.46
C PRO A 284 -18.28 1.03 6.80
N SER A 285 -17.26 1.29 7.63
CA SER A 285 -15.84 1.28 7.25
C SER A 285 -15.34 -0.12 6.87
N ILE A 286 -14.65 -0.22 5.74
CA ILE A 286 -13.99 -1.42 5.20
C ILE A 286 -12.48 -1.44 5.50
N ALA A 287 -11.96 -0.37 6.12
CA ALA A 287 -10.54 -0.14 6.37
C ALA A 287 -9.70 -0.36 5.09
N PRO A 288 -9.88 0.49 4.05
CA PRO A 288 -9.25 0.29 2.76
C PRO A 288 -7.73 0.42 2.86
N SER A 289 -7.01 -0.39 2.11
CA SER A 289 -5.55 -0.53 2.23
C SER A 289 -4.83 -0.13 0.94
N GLY A 290 -4.08 -1.02 0.28
CA GLY A 290 -3.51 -0.79 -1.04
C GLY A 290 -4.55 -0.36 -2.05
N LEU A 291 -4.11 0.38 -3.07
CA LEU A 291 -4.96 0.91 -4.12
C LEU A 291 -4.29 0.66 -5.46
N MET A 292 -5.07 0.23 -6.43
CA MET A 292 -4.63 0.05 -7.81
C MET A 292 -5.73 0.54 -8.74
N VAL A 293 -5.35 1.23 -9.82
CA VAL A 293 -6.23 1.42 -10.97
C VAL A 293 -5.78 0.46 -12.05
N TYR A 294 -6.66 -0.45 -12.45
CA TYR A 294 -6.28 -1.58 -13.26
C TYR A 294 -6.10 -1.18 -14.74
N SER A 295 -5.00 -1.62 -15.36
CA SER A 295 -4.72 -1.29 -16.76
C SER A 295 -5.66 -1.99 -17.74
N GLY A 296 -6.29 -3.10 -17.30
CA GLY A 296 -7.10 -3.98 -18.14
C GLY A 296 -6.28 -4.93 -19.01
N ALA A 297 -4.97 -5.09 -18.74
CA ALA A 297 -4.09 -5.89 -19.59
C ALA A 297 -4.53 -7.36 -19.71
N LEU A 298 -4.97 -7.96 -18.60
CA LEU A 298 -5.42 -9.36 -18.58
C LEU A 298 -6.96 -9.49 -18.58
N VAL A 299 -7.66 -8.56 -17.93
CA VAL A 299 -9.14 -8.50 -17.89
C VAL A 299 -9.62 -7.17 -18.48
N PRO A 300 -9.84 -7.07 -19.81
CA PRO A 300 -10.17 -5.80 -20.47
C PRO A 300 -11.44 -5.12 -19.95
N ASP A 301 -12.41 -5.89 -19.48
CA ASP A 301 -13.67 -5.37 -18.93
C ASP A 301 -13.47 -4.59 -17.63
N TRP A 302 -12.34 -4.76 -16.95
CA TRP A 302 -11.97 -4.03 -15.72
C TRP A 302 -11.03 -2.85 -15.98
N ARG A 303 -10.80 -2.48 -17.24
CA ARG A 303 -9.89 -1.39 -17.56
C ARG A 303 -10.35 -0.07 -16.94
N GLY A 304 -9.55 0.47 -16.03
CA GLY A 304 -9.85 1.73 -15.32
C GLY A 304 -10.62 1.54 -14.03
N ASP A 305 -11.00 0.30 -13.70
CA ASP A 305 -11.58 -0.02 -12.41
C ASP A 305 -10.56 0.17 -11.30
N ILE A 306 -11.08 0.47 -10.12
CA ILE A 306 -10.30 0.80 -8.95
C ILE A 306 -10.41 -0.35 -7.96
N PHE A 307 -9.28 -0.93 -7.59
CA PHE A 307 -9.20 -2.04 -6.64
C PHE A 307 -8.58 -1.58 -5.33
N THR A 308 -9.19 -1.93 -4.21
CA THR A 308 -8.59 -1.75 -2.89
C THR A 308 -8.84 -2.94 -1.98
N GLY A 309 -7.83 -3.31 -1.20
CA GLY A 309 -7.98 -4.35 -0.18
C GLY A 309 -8.77 -3.86 1.03
N SER A 310 -9.50 -4.76 1.69
CA SER A 310 -10.10 -4.51 3.00
C SER A 310 -9.29 -5.15 4.11
N LEU A 311 -9.00 -4.38 5.17
CA LEU A 311 -8.29 -4.89 6.33
C LEU A 311 -9.21 -5.57 7.36
N ASN A 312 -10.48 -5.19 7.47
CA ASN A 312 -11.36 -5.64 8.56
C ASN A 312 -12.61 -6.39 8.09
N THR A 313 -12.89 -6.45 6.79
CA THR A 313 -14.10 -7.08 6.25
C THR A 313 -13.86 -8.21 5.25
N GLY A 314 -12.60 -8.53 4.93
CA GLY A 314 -12.25 -9.81 4.31
C GLY A 314 -12.48 -9.93 2.80
N PHE A 315 -12.43 -8.81 2.06
CA PHE A 315 -12.61 -8.82 0.61
C PHE A 315 -11.68 -7.83 -0.10
N ILE A 316 -11.58 -7.95 -1.42
CA ILE A 316 -11.07 -6.91 -2.32
C ILE A 316 -12.28 -6.15 -2.90
N SER A 317 -12.31 -4.83 -2.72
CA SER A 317 -13.31 -3.95 -3.31
C SER A 317 -12.89 -3.61 -4.73
N ARG A 318 -13.75 -3.87 -5.72
CA ARG A 318 -13.63 -3.36 -7.09
C ARG A 318 -14.70 -2.29 -7.29
N LEU A 319 -14.27 -1.06 -7.52
CA LEU A 319 -15.16 0.03 -7.90
C LEU A 319 -15.13 0.23 -9.41
N ASP A 320 -16.30 0.35 -10.01
CA ASP A 320 -16.50 0.72 -11.41
C ASP A 320 -16.83 2.22 -11.50
N PRO A 321 -15.89 3.08 -11.95
CA PRO A 321 -16.10 4.52 -12.05
C PRO A 321 -17.15 4.93 -13.11
N ASP A 322 -17.45 4.06 -14.07
CA ASP A 322 -18.43 4.31 -15.14
C ASP A 322 -19.87 3.97 -14.70
N SER A 323 -20.01 3.24 -13.59
CA SER A 323 -21.30 2.87 -13.01
C SER A 323 -21.59 3.66 -11.72
N PRO A 324 -22.48 4.66 -11.75
CA PRO A 324 -22.77 5.48 -10.57
C PRO A 324 -23.55 4.71 -9.50
N ALA A 325 -23.28 5.02 -8.23
CA ALA A 325 -24.01 4.53 -7.06
C ALA A 325 -24.30 5.64 -6.05
N ALA A 326 -25.12 5.35 -5.03
CA ALA A 326 -25.47 6.31 -3.98
C ALA A 326 -24.24 6.84 -3.21
N THR A 327 -23.20 6.02 -3.08
CA THR A 327 -21.94 6.35 -2.40
C THR A 327 -20.86 6.86 -3.36
N GLY A 328 -21.16 7.01 -4.66
CA GLY A 328 -20.21 7.41 -5.70
C GLY A 328 -20.21 6.43 -6.87
N TYR A 329 -19.56 5.28 -6.67
CA TYR A 329 -19.33 4.25 -7.69
C TYR A 329 -19.95 2.90 -7.30
N ALA A 330 -20.33 2.08 -8.27
CA ALA A 330 -20.79 0.72 -8.02
C ALA A 330 -19.62 -0.12 -7.49
N GLU A 331 -19.89 -0.91 -6.45
CA GLU A 331 -18.91 -1.78 -5.80
C GLU A 331 -19.25 -3.24 -6.08
N GLU A 332 -18.25 -4.00 -6.51
CA GLU A 332 -18.21 -5.45 -6.41
C GLU A 332 -17.23 -5.85 -5.30
N ARG A 333 -17.62 -6.83 -4.49
CA ARG A 333 -16.78 -7.38 -3.42
C ARG A 333 -16.32 -8.77 -3.80
N ILE A 334 -15.01 -8.92 -3.96
CA ILE A 334 -14.37 -10.19 -4.29
C ILE A 334 -13.90 -10.81 -2.97
N GLU A 335 -14.63 -11.83 -2.52
CA GLU A 335 -14.43 -12.49 -1.23
C GLU A 335 -14.03 -13.96 -1.44
N SER A 336 -12.93 -14.34 -0.78
CA SER A 336 -12.45 -15.71 -0.64
C SER A 336 -11.75 -15.87 0.71
N ASP A 337 -11.33 -17.10 1.05
CA ASP A 337 -10.59 -17.34 2.29
C ASP A 337 -9.27 -16.57 2.32
N GLU A 338 -8.63 -16.39 1.16
CA GLU A 338 -7.35 -15.68 0.97
C GLU A 338 -7.49 -14.16 1.11
N THR A 339 -8.70 -13.60 0.97
CA THR A 339 -8.92 -12.14 1.05
C THR A 339 -9.20 -11.65 2.47
N GLY A 340 -9.03 -12.49 3.50
CA GLY A 340 -9.43 -12.21 4.88
C GLY A 340 -8.88 -10.90 5.48
N ARG A 341 -7.67 -10.47 5.09
CA ARG A 341 -7.10 -9.15 5.45
C ARG A 341 -6.09 -8.69 4.41
N VAL A 342 -6.58 -8.05 3.36
CA VAL A 342 -5.75 -7.59 2.25
C VAL A 342 -5.08 -6.26 2.61
N ARG A 343 -3.75 -6.21 2.57
CA ARG A 343 -2.95 -5.02 2.91
C ARG A 343 -2.46 -4.25 1.69
N ASP A 344 -2.02 -4.94 0.67
CA ASP A 344 -1.60 -4.28 -0.57
C ASP A 344 -2.13 -5.02 -1.78
N ILE A 345 -2.28 -4.29 -2.88
CA ILE A 345 -2.79 -4.80 -4.14
C ILE A 345 -2.12 -4.05 -5.28
N VAL A 346 -1.52 -4.78 -6.22
CA VAL A 346 -0.77 -4.23 -7.35
C VAL A 346 -1.01 -5.05 -8.60
N GLU A 347 -0.82 -4.43 -9.76
CA GLU A 347 -0.83 -5.13 -11.04
C GLU A 347 0.54 -5.76 -11.28
N GLY A 348 0.56 -7.06 -11.54
CA GLY A 348 1.76 -7.79 -11.95
C GLY A 348 2.18 -7.48 -13.38
N PRO A 349 3.43 -7.79 -13.76
CA PRO A 349 3.94 -7.54 -15.11
C PRO A 349 3.21 -8.34 -16.20
N ASP A 350 2.49 -9.39 -15.82
CA ASP A 350 1.62 -10.21 -16.67
C ASP A 350 0.16 -9.71 -16.73
N GLY A 351 -0.15 -8.58 -16.07
CA GLY A 351 -1.49 -8.04 -15.93
C GLY A 351 -2.36 -8.75 -14.89
N ALA A 352 -1.85 -9.75 -14.16
CA ALA A 352 -2.59 -10.35 -13.07
C ALA A 352 -2.63 -9.43 -11.85
N ILE A 353 -3.60 -9.62 -10.98
CA ILE A 353 -3.72 -8.85 -9.73
C ILE A 353 -2.96 -9.59 -8.64
N TRP A 354 -1.97 -8.95 -8.02
CA TRP A 354 -1.22 -9.52 -6.90
C TRP A 354 -1.62 -8.80 -5.62
N PHE A 355 -1.77 -9.54 -4.52
CA PHE A 355 -2.15 -8.96 -3.25
C PHE A 355 -1.49 -9.62 -2.04
N LEU A 356 -1.32 -8.84 -0.97
CA LEU A 356 -0.75 -9.26 0.30
C LEU A 356 -1.88 -9.62 1.28
N SER A 357 -1.92 -10.87 1.76
CA SER A 357 -2.77 -11.29 2.87
C SER A 357 -1.96 -11.26 4.17
N VAL A 358 -2.40 -10.45 5.12
CA VAL A 358 -1.73 -10.33 6.43
C VAL A 358 -2.04 -11.53 7.31
N ILE A 359 -3.25 -12.10 7.21
CA ILE A 359 -3.64 -13.23 8.06
C ILE A 359 -2.85 -14.48 7.68
N ASP A 360 -2.69 -14.71 6.38
CA ASP A 360 -2.00 -15.90 5.88
C ASP A 360 -0.48 -15.69 5.81
N GLY A 361 -0.01 -14.45 5.97
CA GLY A 361 1.39 -14.13 5.83
C GLY A 361 1.89 -14.45 4.42
N ALA A 362 1.09 -14.10 3.41
CA ALA A 362 1.25 -14.64 2.06
C ALA A 362 0.98 -13.60 0.96
N ILE A 363 1.46 -13.95 -0.23
CA ILE A 363 1.27 -13.23 -1.48
C ILE A 363 0.48 -14.13 -2.41
N TYR A 364 -0.63 -13.59 -2.90
CA TYR A 364 -1.51 -14.28 -3.84
C TYR A 364 -1.54 -13.56 -5.18
N ARG A 365 -1.78 -14.34 -6.23
CA ARG A 365 -2.00 -13.86 -7.60
C ARG A 365 -3.41 -14.27 -8.02
N MET A 366 -4.21 -13.31 -8.48
CA MET A 366 -5.55 -13.49 -9.01
C MET A 366 -5.57 -13.21 -10.53
N ALA A 367 -6.04 -14.18 -11.31
CA ALA A 367 -6.13 -14.09 -12.77
C ALA A 367 -7.29 -14.96 -13.31
N PRO A 368 -7.76 -14.77 -14.55
CA PRO A 368 -8.63 -15.74 -15.21
C PRO A 368 -7.97 -17.13 -15.27
N PRO A 369 -8.77 -18.22 -15.26
CA PRO A 369 -8.26 -19.57 -15.48
C PRO A 369 -7.68 -19.73 -16.89
N ASP A 370 -6.71 -20.63 -17.03
CA ASP A 370 -6.04 -20.98 -18.30
C ASP A 370 -6.98 -21.55 -19.39
#